data_AF-A0A2P5KA70-F1
#
_entry.id   AF-A0A2P5KA70-F1
#
_cell.length_a   1.000
_cell.length_b   1.000
_cell.length_c   1.000
_cell.angle_alpha   90.00
_cell.angle_beta   90.00
_cell.angle_gamma   90.00
#
_symmetry.space_group_name_H-M   'P 1'
#
loop_
_entity.id
_entity.type
_entity.pdbx_description
1 polymer ?
#
loop_
_entity_poly.entity_id
_entity_poly.type
_entity_poly.pdbx_seq_one_letter_code
_entity_poly.pdbx_strand_id
1 'polypeptide(L)'
;MGAPIQLDASAFRAAFAAFESKTAYPDTALSATWTAATCYVSPKDYGHLQGDDRVRALNLMTAHLLALADMVKGGQTPGMVSTATVDKVQVTLTPPPVKSQWQWWLSLTAYGQQLLALLSAAAAGGFYVSGLPEGSAFRRVYGIYP
;
A
#
# COMPACT_ATOMS: atom_id res chain seq x y z
N MET A 1 -22.89 2.12 -7.33
CA MET A 1 -21.70 1.65 -6.57
C MET A 1 -21.48 0.20 -6.96
N GLY A 2 -20.26 -0.18 -7.37
CA GLY A 2 -19.95 -1.57 -7.76
C GLY A 2 -20.01 -2.54 -6.56
N ALA A 3 -20.17 -3.82 -6.85
CA ALA A 3 -20.12 -4.89 -5.85
C ALA A 3 -18.74 -4.91 -5.17
N PRO A 4 -18.64 -5.26 -3.87
CA PRO A 4 -17.36 -5.37 -3.20
C PRO A 4 -16.54 -6.54 -3.77
N ILE A 5 -15.29 -6.27 -4.11
CA ILE A 5 -14.33 -7.29 -4.56
C ILE A 5 -14.16 -8.32 -3.44
N GLN A 6 -14.33 -9.59 -3.79
CA GLN A 6 -14.16 -10.72 -2.88
C GLN A 6 -12.74 -11.30 -2.98
N LEU A 7 -12.27 -11.89 -1.90
CA LEU A 7 -11.00 -12.63 -1.91
C LEU A 7 -11.15 -13.89 -2.77
N ASP A 8 -10.29 -14.03 -3.76
CA ASP A 8 -10.02 -15.32 -4.41
C ASP A 8 -8.73 -15.91 -3.84
N ALA A 9 -8.87 -16.82 -2.87
CA ALA A 9 -7.74 -17.45 -2.20
C ALA A 9 -6.87 -18.29 -3.15
N SER A 10 -7.44 -18.82 -4.23
CA SER A 10 -6.70 -19.62 -5.20
C SER A 10 -5.83 -18.74 -6.10
N ALA A 11 -6.40 -17.66 -6.64
CA ALA A 11 -5.68 -16.68 -7.44
C ALA A 11 -4.63 -15.93 -6.61
N PHE A 12 -4.94 -15.61 -5.34
CA PHE A 12 -3.97 -14.99 -4.42
C PHE A 12 -2.74 -15.88 -4.23
N ARG A 13 -2.93 -17.17 -3.94
CA ARG A 13 -1.81 -18.10 -3.74
C ARG A 13 -0.99 -18.31 -5.00
N ALA A 14 -1.63 -18.36 -6.16
CA ALA A 14 -0.94 -18.44 -7.45
C ALA A 14 -0.10 -17.18 -7.74
N ALA A 15 -0.58 -16.00 -7.35
CA ALA A 15 0.13 -14.74 -7.53
C ALA A 15 1.27 -14.54 -6.51
N PHE A 16 1.15 -15.10 -5.31
CA PHE A 16 2.14 -14.96 -4.23
C PHE A 16 2.58 -16.33 -3.71
N ALA A 17 3.55 -16.93 -4.39
CA ALA A 17 4.09 -18.25 -4.06
C ALA A 17 4.59 -18.37 -2.60
N ALA A 18 5.00 -17.27 -1.97
CA ALA A 18 5.38 -17.24 -0.55
C ALA A 18 4.24 -17.65 0.41
N PHE A 19 2.98 -17.50 -0.01
CA PHE A 19 1.79 -17.79 0.81
C PHE A 19 0.99 -19.00 0.28
N GLU A 20 1.59 -19.84 -0.55
CA GLU A 20 0.93 -20.99 -1.18
C GLU A 20 0.50 -22.07 -0.16
N SER A 21 1.31 -22.26 0.89
CA SER A 21 1.09 -23.32 1.89
C SER A 21 -0.21 -23.13 2.67
N LYS A 22 -1.19 -23.98 2.42
CA LYS A 22 -2.49 -23.97 3.12
C LYS A 22 -2.38 -24.34 4.61
N THR A 23 -1.31 -25.01 5.01
CA THR A 23 -1.07 -25.37 6.42
C THR A 23 -0.48 -24.20 7.20
N ALA A 24 0.44 -23.45 6.59
CA ALA A 24 1.00 -22.24 7.19
C ALA A 24 0.01 -21.06 7.15
N TYR A 25 -0.78 -20.98 6.07
CA TYR A 25 -1.75 -19.92 5.81
C TYR A 25 -3.14 -20.53 5.51
N PRO A 26 -3.88 -20.96 6.55
CA PRO A 26 -5.22 -21.53 6.36
C PRO A 26 -6.20 -20.48 5.81
N ASP A 27 -7.21 -20.94 5.07
CA ASP A 27 -8.19 -20.07 4.39
C ASP A 27 -8.91 -19.11 5.33
N THR A 28 -9.16 -19.54 6.58
CA THR A 28 -9.78 -18.73 7.63
C THR A 28 -8.89 -17.56 8.05
N ALA A 29 -7.59 -17.79 8.23
CA ALA A 29 -6.63 -16.75 8.55
C ALA A 29 -6.44 -15.78 7.38
N LEU A 30 -6.34 -16.31 6.16
CA LEU A 30 -6.23 -15.49 4.94
C LEU A 30 -7.45 -14.58 4.76
N SER A 31 -8.65 -15.11 5.00
CA SER A 31 -9.90 -14.33 4.92
C SER A 31 -9.94 -13.24 5.99
N ALA A 32 -9.50 -13.52 7.22
CA ALA A 32 -9.41 -12.52 8.28
C ALA A 32 -8.39 -11.41 7.95
N THR A 33 -7.24 -11.77 7.38
CA THR A 33 -6.23 -10.79 6.94
C THR A 33 -6.73 -9.95 5.76
N TRP A 34 -7.49 -10.55 4.84
CA TRP A 34 -8.17 -9.80 3.77
C TRP A 34 -9.16 -8.79 4.34
N THR A 35 -10.01 -9.18 5.30
CA THR A 35 -10.91 -8.23 5.98
C THR A 35 -10.13 -7.08 6.61
N ALA A 36 -8.98 -7.36 7.26
CA ALA A 36 -8.10 -6.30 7.77
C ALA A 36 -7.53 -5.42 6.64
N ALA A 37 -7.14 -5.99 5.51
CA ALA A 37 -6.67 -5.23 4.34
C ALA A 37 -7.76 -4.27 3.81
N THR A 38 -9.03 -4.66 3.86
CA THR A 38 -10.15 -3.80 3.42
C THR A 38 -10.35 -2.55 4.27
N CYS A 39 -9.82 -2.53 5.50
CA CYS A 39 -9.83 -1.32 6.35
C CYS A 39 -8.88 -0.23 5.84
N TYR A 40 -7.85 -0.60 5.08
CA TYR A 40 -6.88 0.34 4.53
C TYR A 40 -7.13 0.66 3.07
N VAL A 41 -7.55 -0.33 2.28
CA VAL A 41 -7.92 -0.18 0.86
C VAL A 41 -9.37 -0.58 0.70
N SER A 42 -10.22 0.35 0.29
CA SER A 42 -11.66 0.08 0.16
C SER A 42 -11.94 -1.03 -0.87
N PRO A 43 -12.76 -2.05 -0.55
CA PRO A 43 -13.02 -3.18 -1.45
C PRO A 43 -14.01 -2.86 -2.57
N LYS A 44 -14.66 -1.70 -2.51
CA LYS A 44 -15.58 -1.27 -3.58
C LYS A 44 -14.77 -0.81 -4.78
N ASP A 45 -15.19 -1.22 -5.97
CA ASP A 45 -14.55 -0.80 -7.21
C ASP A 45 -15.04 0.60 -7.63
N TYR A 46 -14.17 1.61 -7.50
CA TYR A 46 -14.43 3.01 -7.88
C TYR A 46 -13.15 3.86 -7.88
N GLY A 47 -13.20 4.97 -8.62
CA GLY A 47 -12.12 5.96 -8.69
C GLY A 47 -11.02 5.56 -9.68
N HIS A 48 -9.84 6.16 -9.54
CA HIS A 48 -8.70 5.91 -10.43
C HIS A 48 -8.05 4.52 -10.26
N LEU A 49 -8.25 3.89 -9.10
CA LEU A 49 -7.78 2.54 -8.82
C LEU A 49 -8.97 1.58 -8.99
N GLN A 50 -9.21 1.13 -10.22
CA GLN A 50 -10.40 0.35 -10.61
C GLN A 50 -10.05 -1.00 -11.27
N GLY A 51 -10.99 -1.94 -11.28
CA GLY A 51 -10.83 -3.25 -11.90
C GLY A 51 -9.63 -4.04 -11.36
N ASP A 52 -8.81 -4.57 -12.27
CA ASP A 52 -7.65 -5.41 -11.94
C ASP A 52 -6.62 -4.69 -11.05
N ASP A 53 -6.47 -3.37 -11.17
CA ASP A 53 -5.56 -2.60 -10.33
C ASP A 53 -6.05 -2.56 -8.87
N ARG A 54 -7.37 -2.52 -8.66
CA ARG A 54 -7.96 -2.58 -7.32
C ARG A 54 -7.79 -3.96 -6.70
N VAL A 55 -8.02 -5.01 -7.48
CA VAL A 55 -7.77 -6.41 -7.07
C VAL A 55 -6.30 -6.59 -6.69
N ARG A 56 -5.39 -6.09 -7.51
CA ARG A 56 -3.94 -6.14 -7.25
C ARG A 56 -3.56 -5.37 -6.00
N ALA A 57 -4.14 -4.20 -5.76
CA ALA A 57 -3.88 -3.42 -4.55
C ALA A 57 -4.32 -4.15 -3.27
N LEU A 58 -5.52 -4.73 -3.27
CA LEU A 58 -6.03 -5.50 -2.13
C LEU A 58 -5.18 -6.76 -1.86
N ASN A 59 -4.78 -7.45 -2.92
CA ASN A 59 -3.88 -8.60 -2.84
C ASN A 59 -2.51 -8.20 -2.27
N LEU A 60 -1.88 -7.14 -2.80
CA LEU A 60 -0.60 -6.63 -2.30
C LEU A 60 -0.68 -6.21 -0.83
N MET A 61 -1.80 -5.60 -0.44
CA MET A 61 -2.03 -5.19 0.94
C MET A 61 -2.20 -6.38 1.88
N THR A 62 -2.93 -7.41 1.45
CA THR A 62 -3.09 -8.66 2.20
C THR A 62 -1.73 -9.36 2.37
N ALA A 63 -0.94 -9.44 1.29
CA ALA A 63 0.41 -9.98 1.31
C ALA A 63 1.35 -9.18 2.23
N HIS A 64 1.23 -7.85 2.25
CA HIS A 64 1.98 -6.99 3.16
C HIS A 64 1.69 -7.31 4.63
N LEU A 65 0.41 -7.42 5.00
CA LEU A 65 0.00 -7.75 6.37
C LEU A 65 0.46 -9.15 6.80
N LEU A 66 0.38 -10.15 5.91
CA LEU A 66 0.89 -11.50 6.17
C LEU A 66 2.41 -11.50 6.38
N ALA A 67 3.16 -10.82 5.51
CA ALA A 67 4.60 -10.71 5.63
C ALA A 67 5.02 -10.04 6.95
N LEU A 68 4.32 -8.99 7.38
CA LEU A 68 4.55 -8.37 8.69
C LEU A 68 4.25 -9.34 9.84
N ALA A 69 3.16 -10.09 9.76
CA ALA A 69 2.82 -11.08 10.78
C ALA A 69 3.87 -12.19 10.88
N ASP A 70 4.43 -12.63 9.75
CA ASP A 70 5.49 -13.65 9.74
C ASP A 70 6.82 -13.12 10.28
N MET A 71 7.17 -11.86 10.02
CA MET A 71 8.32 -11.20 10.66
C MET A 71 8.15 -11.19 12.19
N VAL A 72 6.96 -10.84 12.69
CA VAL A 72 6.66 -10.85 14.13
C VAL A 72 6.76 -12.26 14.71
N LYS A 73 6.21 -13.28 14.03
CA LYS A 73 6.34 -14.69 14.44
C LYS A 73 7.80 -15.15 14.46
N GLY A 74 8.61 -14.66 13.54
CA GLY A 74 10.06 -14.91 13.49
C GLY A 74 10.86 -14.16 14.56
N GLY A 75 10.20 -13.42 15.46
CA GLY A 75 10.86 -12.63 16.50
C GLY A 75 11.50 -11.34 16.00
N GLN A 76 11.22 -10.93 14.75
CA GLN A 76 11.68 -9.68 14.20
C GLN A 76 10.64 -8.59 14.45
N THR A 77 11.02 -7.51 15.10
CA THR A 77 10.16 -6.33 15.24
C THR A 77 10.12 -5.59 13.90
N PRO A 78 8.97 -5.51 13.19
CA PRO A 78 8.88 -4.80 11.93
C PRO A 78 8.98 -3.30 12.21
N GLY A 79 10.17 -2.77 12.01
CA GLY A 79 10.48 -1.35 12.10
C GLY A 79 11.73 -1.11 11.29
N MET A 80 11.91 0.12 10.81
CA MET A 80 13.22 0.55 10.34
C MET A 80 14.18 0.36 11.51
N VAL A 81 15.11 -0.58 11.40
CA VAL A 81 16.29 -0.57 12.26
C VAL A 81 16.98 0.76 11.95
N SER A 82 16.64 1.79 12.72
CA SER A 82 17.42 3.01 12.81
C SER A 82 18.70 2.62 13.52
N THR A 83 19.61 1.98 12.79
CA THR A 83 21.03 1.78 13.12
C THR A 83 21.31 1.65 14.62
N ALA A 84 21.21 0.44 15.17
CA ALA A 84 22.11 0.07 16.25
C ALA A 84 23.40 -0.44 15.57
N THR A 85 24.33 0.46 15.34
CA THR A 85 25.70 0.13 14.93
C THR A 85 26.31 -0.85 15.92
N VAL A 86 26.75 -2.02 15.46
CA VAL A 86 27.84 -2.78 16.09
C VAL A 86 29.03 -2.65 15.17
N ASP A 87 29.87 -1.67 15.50
CA ASP A 87 31.23 -1.39 15.01
C ASP A 87 31.51 -1.31 13.49
N LYS A 88 31.80 -0.07 13.05
CA LYS A 88 32.50 0.33 11.82
C LYS A 88 31.97 -0.09 10.45
N VAL A 89 30.76 0.32 10.10
CA VAL A 89 30.40 0.52 8.67
C VAL A 89 29.74 1.88 8.51
N GLN A 90 30.34 2.74 7.68
CA GLN A 90 29.76 4.04 7.34
C GLN A 90 28.42 3.86 6.63
N VAL A 91 27.35 4.39 7.21
CA VAL A 91 26.05 4.53 6.57
C VAL A 91 25.97 5.93 5.99
N THR A 92 26.09 6.05 4.67
CA THR A 92 25.76 7.29 3.96
C THR A 92 24.25 7.48 4.06
N LEU A 93 23.82 8.36 4.95
CA LEU A 93 22.43 8.78 5.10
C LEU A 93 21.99 9.49 3.82
N THR A 94 21.36 8.75 2.91
CA THR A 94 20.52 9.37 1.88
C THR A 94 19.28 9.89 2.61
N PRO A 95 18.86 11.16 2.42
CA PRO A 95 17.70 11.71 3.12
C PRO A 95 16.49 10.79 2.96
N PRO A 96 15.67 10.60 4.00
CA PRO A 96 14.57 9.63 3.96
C PRO A 96 13.66 9.97 2.76
N PRO A 97 13.52 9.06 1.77
CA PRO A 97 12.73 9.33 0.57
C PRO A 97 11.22 9.29 0.84
N VAL A 98 10.80 9.01 2.08
CA VAL A 98 9.41 8.82 2.48
C VAL A 98 8.84 10.08 3.14
N LYS A 99 7.81 10.64 2.52
CA LYS A 99 7.15 11.90 2.92
C LYS A 99 6.12 11.70 4.03
N SER A 100 5.76 10.46 4.37
CA SER A 100 4.75 10.15 5.40
C SER A 100 4.98 8.82 6.11
N GLN A 101 4.49 8.73 7.36
CA GLN A 101 4.50 7.51 8.18
C GLN A 101 3.84 6.30 7.48
N TRP A 102 2.85 6.57 6.62
CA TRP A 102 2.20 5.56 5.80
C TRP A 102 3.13 4.97 4.73
N GLN A 103 3.85 5.83 3.99
CA GLN A 103 4.84 5.38 3.00
C GLN A 103 5.98 4.61 3.66
N TRP A 104 6.37 5.03 4.86
CA TRP A 104 7.34 4.32 5.68
C TRP A 104 6.86 2.90 6.04
N TRP A 105 5.63 2.77 6.54
CA TRP A 105 5.09 1.48 6.97
C TRP A 105 4.98 0.50 5.79
N LEU A 106 4.53 0.98 4.63
CA LEU A 106 4.50 0.19 3.39
C LEU A 106 5.90 -0.22 2.93
N SER A 107 6.93 0.58 3.22
CA SER A 107 8.30 0.28 2.80
C SER A 107 8.95 -0.87 3.59
N LEU A 108 8.32 -1.37 4.67
CA LEU A 108 8.84 -2.47 5.49
C LEU A 108 8.86 -3.83 4.77
N THR A 109 8.11 -3.98 3.68
CA THR A 109 8.06 -5.23 2.91
C THR A 109 8.10 -4.94 1.41
N ALA A 110 8.59 -5.89 0.61
CA ALA A 110 8.58 -5.78 -0.85
C ALA A 110 7.15 -5.60 -1.41
N TYR A 111 6.15 -6.24 -0.80
CA TYR A 111 4.75 -6.14 -1.22
C TYR A 111 4.17 -4.73 -1.00
N GLY A 112 4.49 -4.12 0.14
CA GLY A 112 4.08 -2.75 0.44
C GLY A 112 4.79 -1.72 -0.44
N GLN A 113 6.04 -1.96 -0.84
CA GLN A 113 6.73 -1.12 -1.84
C GLN A 113 6.07 -1.19 -3.22
N GLN A 114 5.66 -2.39 -3.66
CA GLN A 114 4.90 -2.55 -4.90
C GLN A 114 3.52 -1.88 -4.83
N LEU A 115 2.84 -1.96 -3.68
CA LEU A 115 1.59 -1.26 -3.44
C LEU A 115 1.80 0.26 -3.52
N LEU A 116 2.89 0.77 -2.93
CA LEU A 116 3.20 2.20 -2.98
C LEU A 116 3.46 2.68 -4.41
N ALA A 117 4.15 1.88 -5.23
CA ALA A 117 4.35 2.17 -6.65
C ALA A 117 3.04 2.17 -7.45
N LEU A 118 2.13 1.25 -7.15
CA LEU A 118 0.80 1.20 -7.77
C LEU A 118 -0.04 2.42 -7.37
N LEU A 119 -0.05 2.76 -6.09
CA LEU A 119 -0.76 3.93 -5.57
C LEU A 119 -0.18 5.24 -6.09
N SER A 120 1.14 5.34 -6.23
CA SER A 120 1.79 6.53 -6.79
C SER A 120 1.51 6.67 -8.28
N ALA A 121 1.46 5.57 -9.05
CA ALA A 121 1.04 5.59 -10.45
C ALA A 121 -0.44 6.02 -10.59
N ALA A 122 -1.33 5.46 -9.75
CA ALA A 122 -2.75 5.83 -9.75
C ALA A 122 -2.97 7.28 -9.31
N ALA A 123 -2.19 7.79 -8.35
CA ALA A 123 -2.23 9.19 -7.92
C ALA A 123 -1.58 10.16 -8.93
N ALA A 124 -0.54 9.72 -9.65
CA ALA A 124 0.12 10.50 -10.71
C ALA A 124 -0.78 10.71 -11.93
N GLY A 125 -1.79 9.85 -12.13
CA GLY A 125 -2.89 10.08 -13.08
C GLY A 125 -3.72 11.33 -12.77
N GLY A 126 -3.56 11.93 -11.58
CA GLY A 126 -4.23 13.13 -11.13
C GLY A 126 -5.67 12.84 -10.69
N PHE A 127 -6.08 13.38 -9.54
CA PHE A 127 -7.50 13.63 -9.30
C PHE A 127 -7.94 14.77 -10.23
N TYR A 128 -8.29 14.44 -11.46
CA TYR A 128 -9.04 15.37 -12.30
C TYR A 128 -10.51 15.34 -11.85
N VAL A 129 -10.75 15.81 -10.63
CA VAL A 129 -12.08 16.24 -10.22
C VAL A 129 -12.29 17.55 -10.96
N SER A 130 -12.87 17.48 -12.15
CA SER A 130 -13.37 18.64 -12.87
C SER A 130 -14.47 19.28 -12.02
N GLY A 131 -14.05 20.21 -11.18
CA GLY A 131 -14.88 20.91 -10.21
C GLY A 131 -14.05 22.01 -9.55
N LEU A 132 -13.86 23.09 -10.32
CA LEU A 132 -13.19 24.37 -10.00
C LEU A 132 -11.65 24.40 -10.13
N PRO A 133 -11.13 24.91 -11.26
CA PRO A 133 -9.72 25.31 -11.45
C PRO A 133 -9.25 26.46 -10.52
N GLU A 134 -10.07 26.90 -9.58
CA GLU A 134 -9.93 28.18 -8.90
C GLU A 134 -9.02 28.14 -7.66
N GLY A 135 -8.61 26.95 -7.20
CA GLY A 135 -7.74 26.80 -6.03
C GLY A 135 -6.24 26.61 -6.31
N SER A 136 -5.85 26.27 -7.54
CA SER A 136 -4.50 25.80 -7.86
C SER A 136 -3.64 26.78 -8.68
N ALA A 137 -4.12 28.01 -8.92
CA ALA A 137 -3.33 29.06 -9.57
C ALA A 137 -3.12 30.24 -8.61
N PHE A 138 -1.86 30.54 -8.29
CA PHE A 138 -1.44 31.69 -7.48
C PHE A 138 -1.60 33.05 -8.20
N ARG A 139 -2.53 33.14 -9.14
CA ARG A 139 -3.04 34.39 -9.70
C ARG A 139 -4.54 34.27 -9.86
N ARG A 140 -5.28 35.13 -9.16
CA ARG A 140 -6.70 35.41 -9.39
C ARG A 140 -6.85 35.83 -10.86
N VAL A 141 -7.39 34.97 -11.70
CA VAL A 141 -7.82 35.34 -13.05
C VAL A 141 -8.99 36.32 -12.87
N TYR A 142 -8.94 37.45 -13.59
CA TYR A 142 -9.78 38.65 -13.46
C TYR A 142 -9.31 39.70 -12.44
N GLY A 143 -8.09 40.22 -12.63
CA GLY A 143 -7.49 41.31 -11.85
C GLY A 143 -8.41 42.52 -11.63
N ILE A 144 -9.04 42.56 -10.45
CA ILE A 144 -9.78 43.71 -9.92
C ILE A 144 -9.21 43.99 -8.52
N TYR A 145 -8.64 45.19 -8.33
CA TYR A 145 -8.20 45.70 -7.04
C TYR A 145 -9.35 46.49 -6.38
N PRO A 146 -9.45 46.54 -5.03
CA PRO A 146 -10.00 47.71 -4.37
C PRO A 146 -9.01 48.89 -4.41
#